data_AF-A0AAV4NNL1-F1
#
_entry.id   AF-A0AAV4NNL1-F1
#
_cell.length_a   1.000
_cell.length_b   1.000
_cell.length_c   1.000
_cell.angle_alpha   90.00
_cell.angle_beta   90.00
_cell.angle_gamma   90.00
#
_symmetry.space_group_name_H-M   'P 1'
#
loop_
_entity.id
_entity.type
_entity.pdbx_description
1 polymer ?
#
loop_
_entity_poly.entity_id
_entity_poly.type
_entity_poly.pdbx_seq_one_letter_code
_entity_poly.pdbx_strand_id
1 'polypeptide(L)'
;MTAITPNILIAEDLETPSDKLIFNITNPLGYGEGSIVSTDDQNVPITSFYQKDLNDLKIAYKPPASDSDERRFYLVEMEVVDADGLTSDPFSLTIVVNPMNTLAPLATKNAGLVLLKGNPES
;
A
#
# COMPACT_ATOMS: atom_id res chain seq x y z
N MET A 1 -1.63 -5.47 -2.61
CA MET A 1 -1.95 -4.04 -2.47
C MET A 1 -1.96 -3.67 -1.01
N THR A 2 -1.75 -2.40 -0.71
CA THR A 2 -1.69 -1.87 0.66
C THR A 2 -2.62 -0.67 0.75
N ALA A 3 -3.55 -0.67 1.70
CA ALA A 3 -4.49 0.44 1.91
C ALA A 3 -3.73 1.71 2.35
N ILE A 4 -4.12 2.85 1.78
CA ILE A 4 -3.71 4.18 2.24
C ILE A 4 -4.85 4.66 3.15
N THR A 5 -4.53 4.95 4.40
CA THR A 5 -5.51 5.21 5.47
C THR A 5 -5.26 6.57 6.11
N PRO A 6 -6.18 7.08 6.95
CA PRO A 6 -6.00 8.36 7.65
C PRO A 6 -4.78 8.41 8.58
N ASN A 7 -4.22 7.25 8.97
CA ASN A 7 -2.96 7.19 9.73
C ASN A 7 -1.71 7.48 8.87
N ILE A 8 -1.83 7.40 7.55
CA ILE A 8 -0.76 7.65 6.58
C ILE A 8 -0.90 9.04 5.98
N LEU A 9 -2.12 9.44 5.66
CA LEU A 9 -2.43 10.66 4.95
C LEU A 9 -3.69 11.29 5.55
N ILE A 10 -3.58 12.53 6.03
CA ILE A 10 -4.70 13.30 6.56
C ILE A 10 -4.45 14.79 6.31
N ALA A 11 -5.53 15.53 6.11
CA ALA A 11 -5.52 16.98 5.93
C ALA A 11 -6.66 17.60 6.73
N GLU A 12 -6.43 18.83 7.17
CA GLU A 12 -7.41 19.64 7.88
C GLU A 12 -7.48 21.01 7.21
N ASP A 13 -8.67 21.58 7.20
CA ASP A 13 -8.93 22.94 6.75
C ASP A 13 -9.98 23.56 7.67
N LEU A 14 -9.90 24.87 7.88
CA LEU A 14 -10.80 25.58 8.81
C LEU A 14 -12.19 25.82 8.21
N GLU A 15 -12.29 25.90 6.88
CA GLU A 15 -13.48 26.34 6.16
C GLU A 15 -14.15 25.16 5.44
N THR A 16 -13.37 24.15 5.06
CA THR A 16 -13.80 22.95 4.37
C THR A 16 -13.82 21.74 5.31
N PRO A 17 -14.98 21.08 5.48
CA PRO A 17 -15.07 19.81 6.19
C PRO A 17 -14.07 18.79 5.65
N SER A 18 -13.41 18.09 6.56
CA SER A 18 -12.27 17.23 6.24
C SER A 18 -12.65 16.13 5.22
N ASP A 19 -13.88 15.63 5.22
CA ASP A 19 -14.38 14.62 4.28
C ASP A 19 -14.51 15.12 2.83
N LYS A 20 -14.53 16.43 2.62
CA LYS A 20 -14.62 17.08 1.30
C LYS A 20 -13.27 17.54 0.74
N LEU A 21 -12.20 17.46 1.52
CA LEU A 21 -10.86 17.76 1.03
C LEU A 21 -10.44 16.73 -0.01
N ILE A 22 -9.85 17.22 -1.11
CA ILE A 22 -9.38 16.40 -2.21
C ILE A 22 -7.86 16.33 -2.15
N PHE A 23 -7.32 15.12 -2.12
CA PHE A 23 -5.92 14.90 -2.41
C PHE A 23 -5.76 14.83 -3.93
N ASN A 24 -5.01 15.76 -4.51
CA ASN A 24 -4.71 15.82 -5.93
C ASN A 24 -3.25 15.39 -6.16
N ILE A 25 -3.04 14.36 -6.99
CA ILE A 25 -1.71 13.85 -7.31
C ILE A 25 -1.11 14.70 -8.43
N THR A 26 -0.07 15.47 -8.11
CA THR A 26 0.59 16.38 -9.04
C THR A 26 1.75 15.71 -9.77
N ASN A 27 2.41 14.74 -9.12
CA ASN A 27 3.44 13.90 -9.74
C ASN A 27 3.14 12.41 -9.47
N PRO A 28 2.54 11.68 -10.43
CA PRO A 28 2.17 10.29 -10.25
C PRO A 28 3.38 9.35 -10.33
N LEU A 29 3.18 8.12 -9.87
CA LEU A 29 4.15 7.03 -10.02
C LEU A 29 4.44 6.75 -11.50
N GLY A 30 5.71 6.50 -11.79
CA GLY A 30 6.21 6.17 -13.12
C GLY A 30 5.95 4.72 -13.55
N TYR A 31 6.34 4.41 -14.79
CA TYR A 31 6.24 3.05 -15.31
C TYR A 31 7.07 2.07 -14.47
N GLY A 32 6.42 1.00 -14.01
CA GLY A 32 7.07 -0.03 -13.19
C GLY A 32 7.19 0.32 -11.69
N GLU A 33 6.60 1.42 -11.24
CA GLU A 33 6.59 1.84 -9.82
C GLU A 33 5.28 1.47 -9.10
N GLY A 34 4.30 0.95 -9.85
CA GLY A 34 2.96 0.61 -9.35
C GLY A 34 1.95 1.71 -9.64
N SER A 35 0.86 1.74 -8.88
CA SER A 35 -0.18 2.77 -9.03
C SER A 35 -0.95 2.99 -7.73
N ILE A 36 -1.46 4.20 -7.54
CA ILE A 36 -2.53 4.45 -6.57
C ILE A 36 -3.86 4.16 -7.28
N VAL A 37 -4.73 3.39 -6.64
CA VAL A 37 -6.00 2.92 -7.20
C VAL A 37 -7.12 3.00 -6.17
N SER A 38 -8.36 2.99 -6.66
CA SER A 38 -9.53 2.69 -5.82
C SER A 38 -9.62 1.19 -5.54
N THR A 39 -10.14 0.80 -4.38
CA THR A 39 -10.47 -0.61 -4.09
C THR A 39 -11.69 -1.07 -4.88
N ASP A 40 -12.55 -0.14 -5.29
CA ASP A 40 -13.76 -0.41 -6.08
C ASP A 40 -13.43 -0.72 -7.55
N ASP A 41 -12.38 -0.09 -8.10
CA ASP A 41 -11.78 -0.44 -9.39
C ASP A 41 -10.24 -0.32 -9.34
N GLN A 42 -9.58 -1.48 -9.38
CA GLN A 42 -8.15 -1.63 -9.20
C GLN A 42 -7.37 -1.68 -10.52
N ASN A 43 -8.05 -1.48 -11.65
CA ASN A 43 -7.45 -1.57 -12.98
C ASN A 43 -7.01 -0.21 -13.52
N VAL A 44 -7.59 0.87 -13.00
CA VAL A 44 -7.34 2.23 -13.47
C VAL A 44 -6.63 3.02 -12.37
N PRO A 45 -5.45 3.61 -12.64
CA PRO A 45 -4.83 4.55 -11.71
C PRO A 45 -5.73 5.77 -11.49
N ILE A 46 -5.80 6.22 -10.25
CA ILE A 46 -6.50 7.46 -9.90
C ILE A 46 -5.51 8.62 -9.82
N THR A 47 -5.96 9.83 -10.15
CA THR A 47 -5.17 11.07 -10.06
C THR A 47 -5.62 11.97 -8.91
N SER A 48 -6.78 11.71 -8.32
CA SER A 48 -7.28 12.41 -7.14
C SER A 48 -8.31 11.56 -6.39
N PHE A 49 -8.52 11.87 -5.11
CA PHE A 49 -9.51 11.22 -4.26
C PHE A 49 -9.89 12.11 -3.08
N TYR A 50 -11.06 11.89 -2.48
CA TYR A 50 -11.47 12.59 -1.26
C TYR A 50 -10.81 11.98 -0.04
N GLN A 51 -10.61 12.79 1.01
CA GLN A 51 -10.24 12.25 2.32
C GLN A 51 -11.30 11.28 2.87
N LYS A 52 -12.57 11.46 2.51
CA LYS A 52 -13.61 10.46 2.81
C LYS A 52 -13.27 9.09 2.24
N ASP A 53 -12.64 9.01 1.07
CA ASP A 53 -12.26 7.73 0.47
C ASP A 53 -11.14 7.04 1.27
N LEU A 54 -10.25 7.81 1.92
CA LEU A 54 -9.29 7.27 2.88
C LEU A 54 -9.99 6.71 4.12
N ASN A 55 -10.97 7.45 4.66
CA ASN A 55 -11.76 7.04 5.83
C ASN A 55 -12.55 5.76 5.55
N ASP A 56 -13.10 5.64 4.34
CA ASP A 56 -13.88 4.50 3.87
C ASP A 56 -12.99 3.32 3.40
N LEU A 57 -11.66 3.42 3.55
CA LEU A 57 -10.64 2.43 3.17
C LEU A 57 -10.66 2.08 1.67
N LYS A 58 -11.00 3.06 0.83
CA LYS A 58 -11.17 2.89 -0.61
C LYS A 58 -9.93 3.16 -1.44
N ILE A 59 -8.84 3.64 -0.85
CA ILE A 59 -7.65 4.02 -1.58
C ILE A 59 -6.52 3.07 -1.22
N ALA A 60 -5.79 2.59 -2.24
CA ALA A 60 -4.69 1.66 -2.04
C ALA A 60 -3.54 1.91 -3.01
N TYR A 61 -2.33 1.61 -2.55
CA TYR A 61 -1.19 1.40 -3.43
C TYR A 61 -1.17 -0.04 -3.94
N LYS A 62 -1.10 -0.18 -5.27
CA LYS A 62 -0.90 -1.44 -5.98
C LYS A 62 0.56 -1.50 -6.44
N PRO A 63 1.40 -2.39 -5.87
CA PRO A 63 2.79 -2.52 -6.29
C PRO A 63 2.90 -3.02 -7.74
N PRO A 64 4.02 -2.77 -8.42
CA PRO A 64 4.28 -3.36 -9.73
C PRO A 64 4.32 -4.88 -9.63
N ALA A 65 3.96 -5.57 -10.72
CA ALA A 65 3.99 -7.04 -10.77
C ALA A 65 5.42 -7.62 -10.75
N SER A 66 6.44 -6.79 -11.02
CA SER A 66 7.83 -7.21 -10.95
C SER A 66 8.34 -7.21 -9.52
N ASP A 67 8.76 -8.40 -9.09
CA ASP A 67 9.56 -8.57 -7.89
C ASP A 67 10.95 -7.96 -8.09
N SER A 68 11.57 -7.60 -6.96
CA SER A 68 12.90 -7.01 -6.86
C SER A 68 13.57 -7.60 -5.63
N ASP A 69 14.86 -7.92 -5.74
CA ASP A 69 15.70 -8.34 -4.61
C ASP A 69 16.18 -7.15 -3.76
N GLU A 70 15.99 -5.92 -4.26
CA GLU A 70 16.33 -4.68 -3.57
C GLU A 70 15.09 -3.99 -3.00
N ARG A 71 15.28 -3.27 -1.88
CA ARG A 71 14.29 -2.35 -1.31
C ARG A 71 14.17 -1.12 -2.21
N ARG A 72 12.94 -0.75 -2.58
CA ARG A 72 12.64 0.39 -3.45
C ARG A 72 11.87 1.47 -2.69
N PHE A 73 12.12 2.72 -3.06
CA PHE A 73 11.47 3.91 -2.52
C PHE A 73 10.87 4.69 -3.67
N TYR A 74 9.58 4.97 -3.60
CA TYR A 74 8.87 5.79 -4.58
C TYR A 74 8.27 7.01 -3.90
N LEU A 75 8.25 8.13 -4.61
CA LEU A 75 7.66 9.37 -4.15
C LEU A 75 6.46 9.70 -5.01
N VAL A 76 5.35 10.06 -4.36
CA VAL A 76 4.17 10.61 -5.00
C VAL A 76 3.97 12.02 -4.47
N GLU A 77 4.00 13.01 -5.36
CA GLU A 77 3.75 14.40 -4.96
C GLU A 77 2.27 14.73 -5.10
N MET A 78 1.76 15.44 -4.11
CA MET A 78 0.35 15.76 -3.98
C MET A 78 0.18 17.17 -3.41
N GLU A 79 -1.01 17.71 -3.61
CA GLU A 79 -1.53 18.88 -2.91
C GLU A 79 -2.92 18.54 -2.37
N VAL A 80 -3.38 19.31 -1.37
CA VAL A 80 -4.76 19.26 -0.92
C VAL A 80 -5.51 20.42 -1.57
N VAL A 81 -6.70 20.13 -2.10
CA VAL A 81 -7.61 21.11 -2.68
C VAL A 81 -8.87 21.21 -1.81
N ASP A 82 -9.25 22.42 -1.46
CA ASP A 82 -10.44 22.71 -0.66
C ASP A 82 -11.72 22.87 -1.53
N ALA A 83 -12.85 23.22 -0.90
CA ALA A 83 -14.12 23.37 -1.61
C ALA A 83 -14.19 24.58 -2.55
N ASP A 84 -13.33 25.59 -2.35
CA ASP A 84 -13.23 26.79 -3.17
C ASP A 84 -12.15 26.66 -4.27
N GLY A 85 -11.43 25.54 -4.29
CA GLY A 85 -10.38 25.24 -5.26
C GLY A 85 -9.01 25.82 -4.89
N LEU A 86 -8.82 26.30 -3.66
CA LEU A 86 -7.51 26.71 -3.17
C LEU A 86 -6.68 25.46 -2.85
N THR A 87 -5.37 25.58 -3.08
CA THR A 87 -4.43 24.47 -2.91
C THR A 87 -3.45 24.72 -1.78
N SER A 88 -3.05 23.64 -1.10
CA SER A 88 -1.95 23.66 -0.12
C SER A 88 -0.59 23.80 -0.81
N ASP A 89 0.47 24.03 -0.02
CA ASP A 89 1.82 23.73 -0.49
C ASP A 89 1.94 22.23 -0.86
N PRO A 90 2.73 21.87 -1.89
CA PRO A 90 2.95 20.47 -2.26
C PRO A 90 3.65 19.67 -1.17
N PHE A 91 3.33 18.39 -1.07
CA PHE A 91 3.97 17.44 -0.16
C PHE A 91 4.07 16.04 -0.79
N SER A 92 4.91 15.18 -0.22
CA SER A 92 5.18 13.84 -0.78
C SER A 92 4.72 12.71 0.12
N LEU A 93 4.11 11.69 -0.48
CA LEU A 93 3.92 10.37 0.11
C LEU A 93 5.07 9.45 -0.32
N THR A 94 5.83 8.93 0.66
CA THR A 94 6.89 7.95 0.41
C THR A 94 6.34 6.53 0.51
N ILE A 95 6.49 5.76 -0.55
CA ILE A 95 6.12 4.34 -0.61
C ILE A 95 7.39 3.50 -0.52
N VAL A 96 7.43 2.59 0.46
CA VAL A 96 8.55 1.68 0.66
C VAL A 96 8.14 0.27 0.27
N VAL A 97 8.78 -0.28 -0.77
CA VAL A 97 8.57 -1.67 -1.22
C VAL A 97 9.75 -2.50 -0.78
N ASN A 98 9.51 -3.46 0.13
CA ASN A 98 10.52 -4.41 0.58
C ASN A 98 10.59 -5.61 -0.39
N PRO A 99 11.78 -6.19 -0.60
CA PRO A 99 11.93 -7.42 -1.37
C PRO A 99 11.14 -8.56 -0.70
N MET A 100 10.36 -9.30 -1.50
CA MET A 100 9.68 -10.50 -1.03
C MET A 100 10.64 -11.67 -1.21
N ASN A 101 11.02 -12.35 -0.14
CA ASN A 101 11.93 -13.50 -0.23
C ASN A 101 11.20 -14.70 -0.87
N THR A 102 11.21 -14.76 -2.21
CA THR A 102 10.61 -15.84 -3.00
C THR A 102 11.38 -17.16 -2.90
N LEU A 103 12.55 -17.18 -2.25
CA LEU A 103 13.36 -18.37 -1.98
C LEU A 103 13.08 -19.00 -0.61
N ALA A 104 12.08 -18.54 0.14
CA ALA A 104 11.70 -19.18 1.40
C ALA A 104 11.31 -20.65 1.13
N PRO A 105 11.96 -21.63 1.80
CA PRO A 105 11.76 -23.04 1.49
C PRO A 105 10.33 -23.49 1.85
N LEU A 106 9.69 -24.21 0.95
CA LEU A 106 8.43 -24.90 1.20
C LEU A 106 8.69 -26.13 2.09
N ALA A 107 8.04 -26.20 3.25
CA ALA A 107 8.13 -27.37 4.12
C ALA A 107 7.20 -28.50 3.62
N THR A 108 7.71 -29.41 2.80
CA THR A 108 6.95 -30.60 2.36
C THR A 108 7.13 -31.77 3.34
N LYS A 109 6.31 -31.77 4.39
CA LYS A 109 5.86 -32.91 5.21
C LYS A 109 6.93 -33.77 5.93
N ASN A 110 6.85 -33.83 7.26
CA ASN A 110 7.54 -34.82 8.09
C ASN A 110 6.70 -36.10 8.19
N ALA A 111 7.27 -37.27 7.84
CA ALA A 111 6.56 -38.56 7.86
C ALA A 111 6.56 -39.24 9.26
N GLY A 112 7.08 -38.57 10.28
CA GLY A 112 7.17 -39.10 11.64
C GLY A 112 8.34 -40.06 11.83
N LEU A 113 8.80 -40.17 13.08
CA LEU A 113 9.81 -41.14 13.51
C LEU A 113 9.10 -42.34 14.13
N VAL A 114 9.31 -43.54 13.59
CA VAL A 114 8.83 -44.79 14.24
C VAL A 114 9.93 -45.28 15.18
N LEU A 115 9.67 -45.21 16.49
CA LEU A 115 10.48 -45.87 17.50
C LEU A 115 9.92 -47.27 17.76
N LEU A 116 10.70 -48.32 17.47
CA LEU A 116 10.41 -49.66 17.96
C LEU A 116 11.04 -49.82 19.34
N LYS A 117 10.22 -50.07 20.36
CA LYS A 117 10.68 -50.38 21.73
C LYS A 117 10.46 -51.87 22.03
N GLY A 118 11.49 -52.54 22.53
CA GLY A 118 11.44 -53.88 23.17
C GLY A 118 12.33 -54.91 22.46
N ASN A 119 13.16 -55.72 23.13
CA ASN A 119 12.93 -56.38 24.43
C ASN A 119 14.05 -56.17 25.46
N PRO A 120 13.76 -56.31 26.78
CA PRO A 120 14.76 -56.73 27.74
C PRO A 120 15.05 -58.22 27.53
N GLU A 121 16.32 -58.58 27.32
CA GLU A 121 16.73 -59.98 27.39
C GLU A 121 16.71 -60.45 28.84
N SER A 122 16.08 -61.60 29.09
CA SER A 122 16.11 -62.35 30.33
C SER A 122 17.00 -63.58 30.18
#